data_AF-A0A914Q8L1-F1
#
_entry.id   AF-A0A914Q8L1-F1
#
_cell.length_a   1.000
_cell.length_b   1.000
_cell.length_c   1.000
_cell.angle_alpha   90.00
_cell.angle_beta   90.00
_cell.angle_gamma   90.00
#
_symmetry.space_group_name_H-M   'P 1'
#
loop_
_entity.id
_entity.type
_entity.pdbx_description
1 polymer ?
#
loop_
_entity_poly.entity_id
_entity_poly.type
_entity_poly.pdbx_seq_one_letter_code
_entity_poly.pdbx_strand_id
1 'polypeptide(L)'
;MNSTVDPCNDFYEYACGNWIKQHPIPDDAPSVSNFENLGQDLELALKDLLEERPIPDLDGDAVIKAKQFYHLCLNESQISHTWRGVFDDVLRQFGGWPSLANSYAPVNTSIERLYGIMVAKFRVDSLFKATVQPDDKNSEKHVLLVDQPTLNLFARDFYMLPETEDERLAYRTLVRDVLVLLNASPSVAHQDSEDVLLFETQLANITVAEDQRHDIAELYSKWTIGQMRQQFPHFDWLTFFNTIFEDITDKNGKTITFDDDAEVVIYGVDFVQRLDALIPIFDKK
;
A
#
# COMPACT_ATOMS: atom_id res chain seq x y z
N MET A 1 28.18 -11.76 -24.81
CA MET A 1 28.01 -12.63 -25.99
C MET A 1 28.73 -13.96 -25.80
N ASN A 2 28.05 -15.07 -26.08
CA ASN A 2 28.58 -16.42 -26.21
C ASN A 2 28.56 -16.84 -27.69
N SER A 3 29.69 -16.65 -28.39
CA SER A 3 29.80 -16.91 -29.83
C SER A 3 29.81 -18.40 -30.23
N THR A 4 29.78 -19.32 -29.26
CA THR A 4 29.75 -20.77 -29.54
C THR A 4 28.33 -21.28 -29.79
N VAL A 5 27.30 -20.45 -29.57
CA VAL A 5 25.89 -20.79 -29.77
C VAL A 5 25.38 -20.15 -31.07
N ASP A 6 24.56 -20.87 -31.81
CA ASP A 6 23.95 -20.36 -33.04
C ASP A 6 22.83 -19.37 -32.69
N PRO A 7 22.92 -18.08 -33.10
CA PRO A 7 21.89 -17.08 -32.85
C PRO A 7 20.51 -17.43 -33.43
N CYS A 8 20.43 -18.29 -34.46
CA CYS A 8 19.15 -18.72 -35.03
C CYS A 8 18.43 -19.77 -34.18
N ASN A 9 19.13 -20.44 -33.25
CA ASN A 9 18.55 -21.42 -32.34
C ASN A 9 18.23 -20.82 -30.98
N ASP A 10 19.16 -20.05 -30.41
CA ASP A 10 18.96 -19.35 -29.15
C ASP A 10 19.71 -18.01 -29.17
N PHE A 11 18.99 -16.97 -29.57
CA PHE A 11 19.54 -15.63 -29.65
C PHE A 11 19.89 -15.06 -28.26
N TYR A 12 19.19 -15.48 -27.21
CA TYR A 12 19.41 -14.97 -25.86
C TYR A 12 20.72 -15.52 -25.28
N GLU A 13 20.97 -16.82 -25.38
CA GLU A 13 22.25 -17.40 -24.96
C GLU A 13 23.41 -16.87 -25.82
N TYR A 14 23.22 -16.72 -27.14
CA TYR A 14 24.22 -16.09 -28.00
C TYR A 14 24.57 -14.67 -27.52
N ALA A 15 23.58 -13.81 -27.28
CA ALA A 15 23.82 -12.42 -26.89
C ALA A 15 24.34 -12.30 -25.43
N CYS A 16 23.72 -13.02 -24.50
CA CYS A 16 23.83 -12.79 -23.05
C CYS A 16 24.54 -13.92 -22.28
N GLY A 17 24.74 -15.11 -22.85
CA GLY A 17 25.13 -16.32 -22.09
C GLY A 17 26.42 -16.19 -21.27
N ASN A 18 27.45 -15.55 -21.82
CA ASN A 18 28.69 -15.30 -21.08
C ASN A 18 28.54 -14.23 -19.99
N TRP A 19 27.59 -13.28 -20.14
CA TRP A 19 27.34 -12.27 -19.11
C TRP A 19 26.69 -12.92 -17.88
N ILE A 20 25.66 -13.76 -18.08
CA ILE A 20 24.97 -14.47 -16.99
C ILE A 20 25.95 -15.31 -16.17
N LYS A 21 26.88 -16.00 -16.82
CA LYS A 21 27.92 -16.81 -16.14
C LYS A 21 28.88 -15.97 -15.28
N GLN A 22 29.08 -14.71 -15.64
CA GLN A 22 30.01 -13.80 -14.95
C GLN A 22 29.33 -12.92 -13.90
N HIS A 23 28.00 -12.85 -13.91
CA HIS A 23 27.20 -12.00 -13.02
C HIS A 23 26.18 -12.90 -12.29
N PRO A 24 26.62 -13.70 -11.30
CA PRO A 24 25.69 -14.41 -10.43
C PRO A 24 24.83 -13.40 -9.66
N ILE A 25 23.58 -13.78 -9.35
CA ILE A 25 22.68 -12.95 -8.56
C ILE A 25 23.28 -12.80 -7.14
N PRO A 26 23.54 -11.57 -6.67
CA PRO A 26 24.01 -11.31 -5.31
C PRO A 26 23.02 -11.76 -4.22
N ASP A 27 23.51 -12.04 -3.01
CA ASP A 27 22.68 -12.50 -1.88
C ASP A 27 21.62 -11.48 -1.43
N ASP A 28 21.85 -10.19 -1.71
CA ASP A 28 20.98 -9.06 -1.35
C ASP A 28 20.05 -8.63 -2.49
N ALA A 29 20.05 -9.33 -3.63
CA ALA A 29 19.26 -8.96 -4.80
C ALA A 29 18.37 -10.13 -5.28
N PRO A 30 17.12 -9.87 -5.69
CA PRO A 30 16.26 -10.90 -6.27
C PRO A 30 16.63 -11.24 -7.72
N SER A 31 17.38 -10.38 -8.40
CA SER A 31 17.78 -10.55 -9.80
C SER A 31 19.00 -9.68 -10.15
N VAL A 32 19.62 -9.94 -11.32
CA VAL A 32 20.74 -9.14 -11.84
C VAL A 32 20.63 -8.99 -13.35
N SER A 33 20.71 -7.76 -13.84
CA SER A 33 20.79 -7.41 -15.25
C SER A 33 21.60 -6.11 -15.43
N ASN A 34 21.76 -5.67 -16.68
CA ASN A 34 22.39 -4.38 -16.96
C ASN A 34 21.59 -3.19 -16.39
N PHE A 35 20.27 -3.34 -16.18
CA PHE A 35 19.45 -2.29 -15.58
C PHE A 35 19.74 -2.13 -14.09
N GLU A 36 19.89 -3.23 -13.35
CA GLU A 36 20.27 -3.21 -11.94
C GLU A 36 21.67 -2.62 -11.77
N ASN A 37 22.63 -2.99 -12.63
CA ASN A 37 23.97 -2.39 -12.61
C ASN A 37 23.92 -0.86 -12.81
N LEU A 38 23.14 -0.39 -13.79
CA LEU A 38 22.95 1.05 -14.02
C LEU A 38 22.25 1.73 -12.82
N GLY A 39 21.29 1.04 -12.21
CA GLY A 39 20.62 1.49 -10.99
C GLY A 39 21.60 1.68 -9.84
N GLN A 40 22.51 0.72 -9.62
CA GLN A 40 23.56 0.81 -8.59
C GLN A 40 24.52 1.98 -8.84
N ASP A 41 24.97 2.17 -10.09
CA ASP A 41 25.83 3.31 -10.44
C ASP A 41 25.12 4.65 -10.17
N LEU A 42 23.82 4.73 -10.46
CA LEU A 42 22.99 5.90 -10.16
C LEU A 42 22.82 6.10 -8.65
N GLU A 43 22.56 5.04 -7.89
CA GLU A 43 22.43 5.10 -6.43
C GLU A 43 23.71 5.60 -5.77
N LEU A 44 24.88 5.15 -6.24
CA LEU A 44 26.17 5.66 -5.76
C LEU A 44 26.34 7.15 -6.05
N ALA A 45 26.01 7.60 -7.26
CA ALA A 45 26.05 9.02 -7.60
C ALA A 45 25.07 9.85 -6.76
N LEU A 46 23.86 9.35 -6.50
CA LEU A 46 22.87 10.00 -5.64
C LEU A 46 23.33 10.05 -4.19
N LYS A 47 23.93 8.98 -3.68
CA LYS A 47 24.53 8.92 -2.34
C LYS A 47 25.60 10.00 -2.18
N ASP A 48 26.52 10.14 -3.13
CA ASP A 48 27.56 11.17 -3.10
C ASP A 48 26.93 12.57 -3.01
N LEU A 49 25.91 12.86 -3.84
CA LEU A 49 25.21 14.15 -3.84
C LEU A 49 24.44 14.44 -2.54
N LEU A 50 23.85 13.41 -1.92
CA LEU A 50 23.04 13.55 -0.72
C LEU A 50 23.88 13.64 0.57
N GLU A 51 25.13 13.14 0.54
CA GLU A 51 26.08 13.22 1.66
C GLU A 51 26.81 14.55 1.76
N GLU A 52 26.86 15.29 0.66
CA GLU A 52 27.40 16.64 0.67
C GLU A 52 26.62 17.54 1.62
N ARG A 53 27.33 18.37 2.38
CA ARG A 53 26.69 19.37 3.23
C ARG A 53 25.86 20.33 2.36
N PRO A 54 24.71 20.82 2.85
CA PRO A 54 23.98 21.89 2.18
C PRO A 54 24.90 23.08 1.92
N ILE A 55 24.92 23.57 0.68
CA ILE A 55 25.74 24.72 0.27
C ILE A 55 24.88 25.98 0.40
N PRO A 56 25.20 26.90 1.32
CA PRO A 56 24.47 28.16 1.46
C PRO A 56 24.41 28.92 0.14
N ASP A 57 23.27 29.55 -0.15
CA ASP A 57 23.01 30.38 -1.34
C ASP A 57 23.04 29.65 -2.71
N LEU A 58 23.38 28.35 -2.75
CA LEU A 58 23.30 27.51 -3.95
C LEU A 58 22.18 26.47 -3.85
N ASP A 59 22.06 25.80 -2.70
CA ASP A 59 21.03 24.79 -2.48
C ASP A 59 19.69 25.47 -2.13
N GLY A 60 18.67 25.24 -2.96
CA GLY A 60 17.29 25.63 -2.63
C GLY A 60 16.67 24.72 -1.57
N ASP A 61 15.58 25.16 -0.97
CA ASP A 61 14.89 24.45 0.13
C ASP A 61 14.61 22.96 -0.16
N ALA A 62 14.27 22.62 -1.42
CA ALA A 62 14.00 21.23 -1.82
C ALA A 62 15.24 20.34 -1.69
N VAL A 63 16.41 20.83 -2.12
CA VAL A 63 17.69 20.10 -2.03
C VAL A 63 18.10 19.97 -0.56
N ILE A 64 17.95 21.04 0.22
CA ILE A 64 18.24 21.03 1.66
C ILE A 64 17.39 19.96 2.36
N LYS A 65 16.08 19.91 2.09
CA LYS A 65 15.17 18.91 2.66
C LYS A 65 15.55 17.49 2.25
N ALA A 66 15.92 17.27 0.98
CA ALA A 66 16.33 15.95 0.50
C ALA A 66 17.60 15.45 1.22
N LYS A 67 18.64 16.29 1.31
CA LYS A 67 19.88 15.99 2.04
C LYS A 67 19.62 15.71 3.53
N GLN A 68 18.79 16.53 4.17
CA GLN A 68 18.39 16.33 5.57
C GLN A 68 17.63 15.01 5.77
N PHE A 69 16.67 14.71 4.88
CA PHE A 69 15.90 13.47 4.94
C PHE A 69 16.79 12.24 4.78
N TYR A 70 17.75 12.28 3.86
CA TYR A 70 18.76 11.25 3.68
C TYR A 70 19.56 11.01 4.99
N HIS A 71 20.07 12.06 5.62
CA HIS A 71 20.80 11.93 6.88
C HIS A 71 19.93 11.43 8.05
N LEU A 72 18.64 11.78 8.09
CA LEU A 72 17.70 11.25 9.09
C LEU A 72 17.51 9.73 8.90
N CYS A 73 17.41 9.27 7.65
CA CYS A 73 17.26 7.85 7.32
C CYS A 73 18.47 7.01 7.74
N LEU A 74 19.69 7.54 7.60
CA LEU A 74 20.92 6.84 7.99
C LEU A 74 21.24 6.89 9.48
N ASN A 75 20.53 7.69 10.29
CA ASN A 75 20.81 7.82 11.71
C ASN A 75 20.16 6.67 12.52
N GLU A 76 20.68 5.45 12.33
CA GLU A 76 20.18 4.24 12.98
C GLU A 76 20.15 4.35 14.51
N SER A 77 21.12 5.04 15.11
CA SER A 77 21.16 5.28 16.55
C SER A 77 19.93 6.07 16.98
N GLN A 78 19.63 7.20 16.33
CA GLN A 78 18.44 7.98 16.68
C GLN A 78 17.15 7.17 16.46
N ILE A 79 17.04 6.44 15.36
CA ILE A 79 15.89 5.58 15.06
C ILE A 79 15.71 4.55 16.18
N SER A 80 16.77 3.83 16.56
CA SER A 80 16.73 2.82 17.63
C SER A 80 16.30 3.39 18.99
N HIS A 81 16.65 4.64 19.28
CA HIS A 81 16.25 5.31 20.53
C HIS A 81 14.81 5.85 20.50
N THR A 82 14.26 6.22 19.34
CA THR A 82 12.98 6.94 19.25
C THR A 82 11.83 6.16 18.61
N TRP A 83 12.11 5.06 17.90
CA TRP A 83 11.11 4.36 17.07
C TRP A 83 9.84 4.00 17.84
N ARG A 84 9.98 3.55 19.10
CA ARG A 84 8.82 3.10 19.89
C ARG A 84 7.88 4.24 20.19
N GLY A 85 8.41 5.41 20.57
CA GLY A 85 7.60 6.60 20.82
C GLY A 85 6.87 7.05 19.57
N VAL A 86 7.57 7.13 18.44
CA VAL A 86 6.96 7.49 17.14
C VAL A 86 5.87 6.49 16.75
N PHE A 87 6.13 5.19 16.92
CA PHE A 87 5.17 4.13 16.64
C PHE A 87 3.91 4.24 17.51
N ASP A 88 4.07 4.47 18.82
CA ASP A 88 2.95 4.65 19.75
C ASP A 88 2.14 5.92 19.46
N ASP A 89 2.79 7.00 19.05
CA ASP A 89 2.14 8.26 18.64
C ASP A 89 1.27 8.06 17.39
N VAL A 90 1.76 7.26 16.44
CA VAL A 90 1.00 6.89 15.23
C VAL A 90 -0.16 5.98 15.60
N LEU A 91 0.07 4.91 16.36
CA LEU A 91 -0.99 3.99 16.78
C LEU A 91 -2.12 4.71 17.52
N ARG A 92 -1.82 5.68 18.38
CA ARG A 92 -2.85 6.47 19.09
C ARG A 92 -3.77 7.23 18.15
N GLN A 93 -3.31 7.65 16.97
CA GLN A 93 -4.16 8.30 15.97
C GLN A 93 -5.18 7.34 15.35
N PHE A 94 -4.94 6.02 15.44
CA PHE A 94 -5.80 4.95 14.94
C PHE A 94 -6.58 4.21 16.03
N GLY A 95 -6.52 4.70 17.26
CA GLY A 95 -7.14 3.98 18.38
C GLY A 95 -6.37 2.71 18.80
N GLY A 96 -5.10 2.59 18.42
CA GLY A 96 -4.24 1.49 18.80
C GLY A 96 -4.36 0.27 17.89
N TRP A 97 -3.77 -0.83 18.34
CA TRP A 97 -3.79 -2.12 17.65
C TRP A 97 -4.32 -3.17 18.64
N PRO A 98 -5.46 -3.82 18.36
CA PRO A 98 -6.10 -4.78 19.28
C PRO A 98 -5.14 -5.83 19.87
N SER A 99 -4.17 -6.29 19.08
CA SER A 99 -3.16 -7.28 19.45
C SER A 99 -2.23 -6.85 20.60
N LEU A 100 -2.06 -5.54 20.83
CA LEU A 100 -1.04 -4.99 21.74
C LEU A 100 -1.59 -4.66 23.15
N ALA A 101 -2.79 -5.14 23.50
CA ALA A 101 -3.51 -4.93 24.77
C ALA A 101 -3.88 -3.47 25.12
N ASN A 102 -3.14 -2.48 24.61
CA ASN A 102 -3.43 -1.06 24.72
C ASN A 102 -4.32 -0.62 23.55
N SER A 103 -5.61 -0.96 23.61
CA SER A 103 -6.60 -0.29 22.76
C SER A 103 -6.74 1.16 23.25
N TYR A 104 -6.36 2.11 22.40
CA TYR A 104 -6.49 3.54 22.65
C TYR A 104 -7.75 4.13 21.98
N ALA A 105 -8.48 3.31 21.23
CA ALA A 105 -9.67 3.72 20.50
C ALA A 105 -10.73 4.12 21.52
N PRO A 106 -11.31 5.33 21.41
CA PRO A 106 -12.61 5.58 22.00
C PRO A 106 -13.55 4.46 21.56
N VAL A 107 -14.32 3.91 22.50
CA VAL A 107 -15.23 2.76 22.36
C VAL A 107 -16.21 2.88 21.17
N ASN A 108 -16.31 4.04 20.51
CA ASN A 108 -17.25 4.35 19.43
C ASN A 108 -16.59 4.87 18.13
N THR A 109 -15.32 4.56 17.84
CA THR A 109 -14.71 4.99 16.58
C THR A 109 -15.06 4.01 15.46
N SER A 110 -15.73 4.48 14.41
CA SER A 110 -16.18 3.61 13.31
C SER A 110 -15.02 3.23 12.38
N ILE A 111 -15.15 2.07 11.70
CA ILE A 111 -14.14 1.60 10.74
C ILE A 111 -13.92 2.60 9.60
N GLU A 112 -14.96 3.34 9.20
CA GLU A 112 -14.91 4.37 8.15
C GLU A 112 -13.99 5.52 8.55
N ARG A 113 -14.08 5.97 9.81
CA ARG A 113 -13.19 7.02 10.33
C ARG A 113 -11.76 6.51 10.44
N LEU A 114 -11.56 5.32 11.02
CA LEU A 114 -10.21 4.74 11.16
C LEU A 114 -9.55 4.56 9.80
N TYR A 115 -10.27 3.96 8.85
CA TYR A 115 -9.77 3.73 7.50
C TYR A 115 -9.54 5.03 6.73
N GLY A 116 -10.44 6.01 6.87
CA GLY A 116 -10.27 7.35 6.27
C GLY A 116 -8.99 8.05 6.74
N ILE A 117 -8.67 7.99 8.04
CA ILE A 117 -7.40 8.54 8.57
C ILE A 117 -6.20 7.78 8.00
N MET A 118 -6.28 6.45 7.87
CA MET A 118 -5.18 5.63 7.30
C MET A 118 -4.90 6.00 5.85
N VAL A 119 -5.95 6.16 5.04
CA VAL A 119 -5.85 6.59 3.64
C VAL A 119 -5.25 8.00 3.55
N ALA A 120 -5.77 8.95 4.33
CA ALA A 120 -5.34 10.35 4.26
C ALA A 120 -3.89 10.57 4.68
N LYS A 121 -3.44 9.90 5.74
CA LYS A 121 -2.12 10.14 6.34
C LYS A 121 -1.03 9.20 5.84
N PHE A 122 -1.38 7.97 5.46
CA PHE A 122 -0.40 6.92 5.15
C PHE A 122 -0.58 6.30 3.77
N ARG A 123 -1.60 6.71 2.99
CA ARG A 123 -1.92 6.13 1.67
C ARG A 123 -2.07 4.60 1.72
N VAL A 124 -2.73 4.12 2.78
CA VAL A 124 -2.96 2.69 3.02
C VAL A 124 -4.18 2.22 2.24
N ASP A 125 -4.00 1.18 1.43
CA ASP A 125 -5.03 0.56 0.60
C ASP A 125 -5.37 -0.87 1.09
N SER A 126 -5.64 -1.05 2.40
CA SER A 126 -5.82 -2.38 3.01
C SER A 126 -7.21 -3.02 2.84
N LEU A 127 -8.29 -2.23 2.73
CA LEU A 127 -9.64 -2.75 2.47
C LEU A 127 -10.03 -2.57 1.00
N PHE A 128 -9.77 -1.36 0.50
CA PHE A 128 -10.00 -0.93 -0.87
C PHE A 128 -9.17 0.33 -1.14
N LYS A 129 -8.72 0.51 -2.37
CA LYS A 129 -7.99 1.72 -2.76
C LYS A 129 -8.96 2.89 -2.85
N ALA A 130 -8.58 4.03 -2.26
CA ALA A 130 -9.32 5.28 -2.39
C ALA A 130 -8.36 6.43 -2.71
N THR A 131 -8.62 7.16 -3.80
CA THR A 131 -7.73 8.24 -4.23
C THR A 131 -8.45 9.33 -5.03
N VAL A 132 -7.70 10.36 -5.40
CA VAL A 132 -8.15 11.41 -6.32
C VAL A 132 -7.33 11.30 -7.59
N GLN A 133 -7.99 11.19 -8.73
CA GLN A 133 -7.34 11.14 -10.04
C GLN A 133 -8.11 11.97 -11.07
N PRO A 134 -7.51 12.30 -12.22
CA PRO A 134 -8.26 12.80 -13.37
C PRO A 134 -9.37 11.82 -13.76
N ASP A 135 -10.54 12.32 -14.14
CA ASP A 135 -11.65 11.48 -14.63
C ASP A 135 -11.33 10.98 -16.06
N ASP A 136 -11.34 9.66 -16.28
CA ASP A 136 -11.02 9.06 -17.60
C ASP A 136 -11.96 9.53 -18.72
N LYS A 137 -13.20 9.91 -18.36
CA LYS A 137 -14.18 10.45 -19.31
C LYS A 137 -14.13 11.98 -19.41
N ASN A 138 -13.41 12.66 -18.51
CA ASN A 138 -13.21 14.10 -18.54
C ASN A 138 -11.92 14.52 -17.80
N SER A 139 -10.80 14.53 -18.51
CA SER A 139 -9.48 14.82 -17.95
C SER A 139 -9.30 16.26 -17.42
N GLU A 140 -10.26 17.17 -17.66
CA GLU A 140 -10.23 18.53 -17.10
C GLU A 140 -10.66 18.56 -15.62
N LYS A 141 -11.27 17.47 -15.12
CA LYS A 141 -11.75 17.34 -13.75
C LYS A 141 -11.04 16.22 -13.02
N HIS A 142 -10.95 16.40 -11.71
CA HIS A 142 -10.58 15.32 -10.80
C HIS A 142 -11.84 14.70 -10.19
N VAL A 143 -11.77 13.41 -9.89
CA VAL A 143 -12.86 12.66 -9.29
C VAL A 143 -12.33 11.76 -8.17
N LEU A 144 -13.18 11.44 -7.21
CA LEU A 144 -12.92 10.40 -6.22
C LEU A 144 -12.91 9.04 -6.92
N LEU A 145 -11.92 8.21 -6.65
CA LEU A 145 -11.81 6.84 -7.17
C LEU A 145 -11.87 5.84 -6.02
N VAL A 146 -12.64 4.78 -6.21
CA VAL A 146 -12.60 3.54 -5.41
C VAL A 146 -12.22 2.37 -6.31
N ASP A 147 -11.30 1.53 -5.83
CA ASP A 147 -10.88 0.30 -6.52
C ASP A 147 -10.54 -0.80 -5.50
N GLN A 148 -10.35 -2.03 -5.97
CA GLN A 148 -9.83 -3.13 -5.16
C GLN A 148 -8.45 -2.80 -4.56
N PRO A 149 -8.11 -3.37 -3.39
CA PRO A 149 -6.85 -3.08 -2.71
C PRO A 149 -5.66 -3.71 -3.45
N THR A 150 -4.47 -3.24 -3.11
CA THR A 150 -3.24 -4.01 -3.39
C THR A 150 -3.11 -5.09 -2.32
N LEU A 151 -2.80 -6.32 -2.73
CA LEU A 151 -2.68 -7.45 -1.80
C LEU A 151 -1.24 -7.56 -1.26
N ASN A 152 -1.11 -7.96 0.00
CA ASN A 152 0.20 -8.06 0.67
C ASN A 152 1.02 -9.25 0.15
N LEU A 153 0.38 -10.39 -0.15
CA LEU A 153 1.02 -11.54 -0.81
C LEU A 153 0.92 -11.44 -2.34
N PHE A 154 1.49 -10.40 -2.94
CA PHE A 154 1.64 -10.22 -4.39
C PHE A 154 0.34 -10.22 -5.23
N ALA A 155 -0.28 -11.39 -5.41
CA ALA A 155 -1.47 -11.61 -6.22
C ALA A 155 -2.45 -12.54 -5.52
N ARG A 156 -3.70 -12.53 -5.99
CA ARG A 156 -4.81 -13.36 -5.47
C ARG A 156 -4.43 -14.84 -5.33
N ASP A 157 -3.71 -15.37 -6.32
CA ASP A 157 -3.35 -16.77 -6.40
C ASP A 157 -2.46 -17.22 -5.23
N PHE A 158 -1.62 -16.33 -4.67
CA PHE A 158 -0.78 -16.66 -3.51
C PHE A 158 -1.59 -16.98 -2.25
N TYR A 159 -2.82 -16.48 -2.15
CA TYR A 159 -3.72 -16.80 -1.04
C TYR A 159 -4.47 -18.14 -1.24
N MET A 160 -4.55 -18.65 -2.47
CA MET A 160 -5.47 -19.75 -2.83
C MET A 160 -4.77 -21.03 -3.28
N LEU A 161 -3.66 -20.90 -4.00
CA LEU A 161 -3.03 -22.03 -4.67
C LEU A 161 -2.24 -22.89 -3.68
N PRO A 162 -2.37 -24.23 -3.72
CA PRO A 162 -1.58 -25.11 -2.86
C PRO A 162 -0.07 -24.89 -3.00
N GLU A 163 0.40 -24.53 -4.20
CA GLU A 163 1.81 -24.32 -4.53
C GLU A 163 2.46 -23.16 -3.76
N THR A 164 1.66 -22.24 -3.22
CA THR A 164 2.14 -21.06 -2.49
C THR A 164 1.98 -21.16 -0.97
N GLU A 165 1.94 -22.40 -0.44
CA GLU A 165 1.79 -22.67 0.99
C GLU A 165 2.96 -22.11 1.82
N ASP A 166 4.19 -22.19 1.29
CA ASP A 166 5.38 -21.70 1.97
C ASP A 166 5.36 -20.17 2.10
N GLU A 167 4.92 -19.43 1.07
CA GLU A 167 4.77 -17.98 1.12
C GLU A 167 3.70 -17.54 2.12
N ARG A 168 2.55 -18.23 2.16
CA ARG A 168 1.51 -17.98 3.16
C ARG A 168 2.02 -18.23 4.57
N LEU A 169 2.76 -19.33 4.77
CA LEU A 169 3.37 -19.66 6.05
C LEU A 169 4.38 -18.59 6.48
N ALA A 170 5.23 -18.13 5.55
CA ALA A 170 6.21 -17.08 5.79
C ALA A 170 5.55 -15.75 6.16
N TYR A 171 4.49 -15.35 5.44
CA TYR A 171 3.76 -14.12 5.72
C TYR A 171 3.05 -14.15 7.08
N ARG A 172 2.36 -15.25 7.39
CA ARG A 172 1.77 -15.44 8.73
C ARG A 172 2.82 -15.40 9.83
N THR A 173 3.96 -16.06 9.60
CA THR A 173 5.09 -16.05 10.54
C THR A 173 5.60 -14.64 10.78
N LEU A 174 5.76 -13.84 9.71
CA LEU A 174 6.15 -12.45 9.79
C LEU A 174 5.18 -11.62 10.64
N VAL A 175 3.86 -11.72 10.37
CA VAL A 175 2.83 -11.01 11.15
C VAL A 175 2.91 -11.37 12.63
N ARG A 176 2.96 -12.68 12.95
CA ARG A 176 3.12 -13.17 14.33
C ARG A 176 4.36 -12.60 15.00
N ASP A 177 5.51 -12.68 14.34
CA ASP A 177 6.80 -12.29 14.93
C ASP A 177 6.88 -10.77 15.13
N VAL A 178 6.34 -9.98 14.20
CA VAL A 178 6.20 -8.53 14.38
C VAL A 178 5.31 -8.22 15.59
N LEU A 179 4.17 -8.90 15.75
CA LEU A 179 3.31 -8.71 16.93
C LEU A 179 4.05 -9.03 18.24
N VAL A 180 4.83 -10.11 18.28
CA VAL A 180 5.66 -10.45 19.45
C VAL A 180 6.73 -9.39 19.71
N LEU A 181 7.42 -8.90 18.67
CA LEU A 181 8.39 -7.81 18.78
C LEU A 181 7.76 -6.51 19.31
N LEU A 182 6.47 -6.30 19.02
CA LEU A 182 5.69 -5.17 19.51
C LEU A 182 5.09 -5.39 20.91
N ASN A 183 5.44 -6.50 21.59
CA ASN A 183 5.00 -6.93 22.92
C ASN A 183 3.57 -7.49 23.01
N ALA A 184 3.00 -8.01 21.93
CA ALA A 184 1.81 -8.88 22.04
C ALA A 184 2.17 -10.17 22.80
N SER A 185 1.20 -10.76 23.51
CA SER A 185 1.42 -12.10 24.08
C SER A 185 1.54 -13.13 22.95
N PRO A 186 2.39 -14.18 23.08
CA PRO A 186 2.56 -15.16 22.01
C PRO A 186 1.26 -15.84 21.55
N SER A 187 0.31 -16.05 22.47
CA SER A 187 -0.99 -16.63 22.14
C SER A 187 -1.87 -15.68 21.34
N VAL A 188 -1.88 -14.38 21.70
CA VAL A 188 -2.63 -13.35 20.94
C VAL A 188 -1.98 -13.14 19.58
N ALA A 189 -0.66 -13.02 19.52
CA ALA A 189 0.08 -12.88 18.26
C ALA A 189 -0.18 -14.05 17.30
N HIS A 190 -0.25 -15.28 17.83
CA HIS A 190 -0.59 -16.44 17.02
C HIS A 190 -2.02 -16.37 16.49
N GLN A 191 -3.02 -16.17 17.36
CA GLN A 191 -4.42 -16.10 16.95
C GLN A 191 -4.67 -14.98 15.95
N ASP A 192 -4.18 -13.77 16.24
CA ASP A 192 -4.40 -12.61 15.39
C ASP A 192 -3.69 -12.77 14.04
N SER A 193 -2.53 -13.45 13.98
CA SER A 193 -1.87 -13.76 12.69
C SER A 193 -2.69 -14.70 11.81
N GLU A 194 -3.41 -15.67 12.41
CA GLU A 194 -4.33 -16.55 11.66
C GLU A 194 -5.56 -15.75 11.19
N ASP A 195 -6.13 -14.92 12.06
CA ASP A 195 -7.32 -14.13 11.76
C ASP A 195 -7.04 -13.09 10.66
N VAL A 196 -5.87 -12.45 10.67
CA VAL A 196 -5.41 -11.53 9.60
C VAL A 196 -5.28 -12.28 8.28
N LEU A 197 -4.59 -13.43 8.26
CA LEU A 197 -4.44 -14.20 7.02
C LEU A 197 -5.81 -14.70 6.50
N LEU A 198 -6.70 -15.11 7.39
CA LEU A 198 -8.06 -15.51 7.03
C LEU A 198 -8.84 -14.37 6.40
N PHE A 199 -8.81 -13.18 7.01
CA PHE A 199 -9.46 -11.98 6.48
C PHE A 199 -8.89 -11.62 5.10
N GLU A 200 -7.57 -11.52 4.97
CA GLU A 200 -6.92 -11.20 3.71
C GLU A 200 -7.21 -12.25 2.62
N THR A 201 -7.31 -13.53 2.98
CA THR A 201 -7.69 -14.59 2.03
C THR A 201 -9.12 -14.39 1.51
N GLN A 202 -10.07 -14.02 2.39
CA GLN A 202 -11.43 -13.73 1.95
C GLN A 202 -11.52 -12.45 1.12
N LEU A 203 -10.73 -11.43 1.48
CA LEU A 203 -10.61 -10.19 0.71
C LEU A 203 -10.02 -10.45 -0.67
N ALA A 204 -8.92 -11.20 -0.77
CA ALA A 204 -8.33 -11.64 -2.03
C ALA A 204 -9.31 -12.48 -2.86
N ASN A 205 -10.19 -13.25 -2.23
CA ASN A 205 -11.18 -14.03 -2.96
C ASN A 205 -12.25 -13.20 -3.67
N ILE A 206 -12.55 -12.02 -3.15
CA ILE A 206 -13.51 -11.11 -3.77
C ILE A 206 -12.88 -10.14 -4.77
N THR A 207 -11.55 -10.09 -4.91
CA THR A 207 -10.92 -9.28 -5.96
C THR A 207 -11.13 -9.89 -7.35
N VAL A 208 -10.93 -9.07 -8.37
CA VAL A 208 -10.91 -9.50 -9.78
C VAL A 208 -9.44 -9.73 -10.18
N ALA A 209 -9.16 -10.79 -10.92
CA ALA A 209 -7.81 -11.11 -11.38
C ALA A 209 -7.30 -10.05 -12.37
N GLU A 210 -5.99 -9.77 -12.35
CA GLU A 210 -5.39 -8.68 -13.14
C GLU A 210 -5.58 -8.84 -14.65
N ASP A 211 -5.60 -10.07 -15.16
CA ASP A 211 -5.84 -10.37 -16.57
C ASP A 211 -7.26 -10.01 -17.05
N GLN A 212 -8.21 -9.92 -16.12
CA GLN A 212 -9.59 -9.52 -16.37
C GLN A 212 -9.81 -8.00 -16.23
N ARG A 213 -8.76 -7.24 -15.88
CA ARG A 213 -8.84 -5.81 -15.54
C ARG A 213 -8.18 -4.90 -16.59
N HIS A 214 -7.83 -5.43 -17.76
CA HIS A 214 -7.15 -4.66 -18.81
C HIS A 214 -8.05 -3.63 -19.51
N ASP A 215 -9.37 -3.83 -19.55
CA ASP A 215 -10.31 -2.86 -20.15
C ASP A 215 -10.86 -1.91 -19.08
N ILE A 216 -10.20 -0.75 -18.95
CA ILE A 216 -10.61 0.30 -18.01
C ILE A 216 -12.01 0.83 -18.34
N ALA A 217 -12.42 0.83 -19.61
CA ALA A 217 -13.73 1.33 -20.00
C ALA A 217 -14.87 0.42 -19.51
N GLU A 218 -14.61 -0.89 -19.43
CA GLU A 218 -15.54 -1.87 -18.83
C GLU A 218 -15.57 -1.76 -17.31
N LEU A 219 -14.43 -1.47 -16.67
CA LEU A 219 -14.36 -1.29 -15.21
C LEU A 219 -15.00 0.01 -14.73
N TYR A 220 -14.96 1.07 -15.54
CA TYR A 220 -15.41 2.41 -15.19
C TYR A 220 -16.91 2.45 -14.90
N SER A 221 -17.26 2.75 -13.65
CA SER A 221 -18.63 3.05 -13.25
C SER A 221 -18.68 4.33 -12.41
N LYS A 222 -19.44 5.33 -12.85
CA LYS A 222 -19.63 6.57 -12.10
C LYS A 222 -20.93 6.52 -11.29
N TRP A 223 -20.81 6.78 -10.00
CA TRP A 223 -21.88 6.77 -9.01
C TRP A 223 -21.86 8.07 -8.21
N THR A 224 -22.95 8.43 -7.55
CA THR A 224 -22.92 9.41 -6.47
C THR A 224 -22.75 8.72 -5.11
N ILE A 225 -22.22 9.42 -4.11
CA ILE A 225 -22.14 8.88 -2.73
C ILE A 225 -23.52 8.43 -2.23
N GLY A 226 -24.58 9.17 -2.56
CA GLY A 226 -25.95 8.79 -2.20
C GLY A 226 -26.38 7.45 -2.82
N GLN A 227 -26.02 7.19 -4.08
CA GLN A 227 -26.27 5.89 -4.72
C GLN A 227 -25.45 4.77 -4.07
N MET A 228 -24.18 5.04 -3.74
CA MET A 228 -23.32 4.08 -3.05
C MET A 228 -23.90 3.70 -1.68
N ARG A 229 -24.41 4.66 -0.90
CA ARG A 229 -25.02 4.39 0.41
C ARG A 229 -26.29 3.54 0.31
N GLN A 230 -27.04 3.63 -0.79
CA GLN A 230 -28.22 2.80 -1.03
C GLN A 230 -27.83 1.38 -1.44
N GLN A 231 -26.80 1.24 -2.28
CA GLN A 231 -26.39 -0.03 -2.86
C GLN A 231 -25.42 -0.83 -1.97
N PHE A 232 -24.60 -0.14 -1.19
CA PHE A 232 -23.55 -0.67 -0.32
C PHE A 232 -23.71 -0.09 1.11
N PRO A 233 -24.76 -0.50 1.85
CA PRO A 233 -25.17 0.14 3.10
C PRO A 233 -24.33 -0.25 4.32
N HIS A 234 -23.44 -1.25 4.24
CA HIS A 234 -22.69 -1.73 5.40
C HIS A 234 -21.45 -0.88 5.74
N PHE A 235 -21.08 0.05 4.85
CA PHE A 235 -19.98 0.99 5.03
C PHE A 235 -20.46 2.43 4.77
N ASP A 236 -20.24 3.34 5.71
CA ASP A 236 -20.60 4.76 5.55
C ASP A 236 -19.59 5.53 4.69
N TRP A 237 -19.78 5.47 3.37
CA TRP A 237 -18.97 6.17 2.37
C TRP A 237 -18.88 7.68 2.58
N LEU A 238 -19.94 8.31 3.08
CA LEU A 238 -19.96 9.76 3.28
C LEU A 238 -19.05 10.14 4.46
N THR A 239 -19.13 9.40 5.56
CA THR A 239 -18.22 9.57 6.71
C THR A 239 -16.78 9.29 6.32
N PHE A 240 -16.54 8.24 5.53
CA PHE A 240 -15.21 7.89 5.03
C PHE A 240 -14.57 9.01 4.20
N PHE A 241 -15.23 9.47 3.14
CA PHE A 241 -14.67 10.51 2.26
C PHE A 241 -14.52 11.86 2.97
N ASN A 242 -15.46 12.25 3.83
CA ASN A 242 -15.31 13.48 4.61
C ASN A 242 -14.16 13.37 5.63
N THR A 243 -13.88 12.18 6.18
CA THR A 243 -12.72 11.98 7.06
C THR A 243 -11.41 12.14 6.29
N ILE A 244 -11.31 11.64 5.05
CA ILE A 244 -10.08 11.78 4.25
C ILE A 244 -9.71 13.25 4.03
N PHE A 245 -10.71 14.11 3.87
CA PHE A 245 -10.54 15.52 3.53
C PHE A 245 -10.67 16.46 4.74
N GLU A 246 -10.75 15.94 5.97
CA GLU A 246 -11.03 16.76 7.17
C GLU A 246 -9.99 17.87 7.39
N ASP A 247 -8.73 17.62 7.02
CA ASP A 247 -7.61 18.56 7.12
C ASP A 247 -7.29 19.29 5.78
N ILE A 248 -8.08 19.07 4.72
CA ILE A 248 -7.84 19.64 3.39
C ILE A 248 -8.75 20.84 3.17
N THR A 249 -8.14 21.99 2.86
CA THR A 249 -8.86 23.25 2.61
C THR A 249 -8.74 23.71 1.16
N ASP A 250 -9.77 24.40 0.68
CA ASP A 250 -9.73 25.10 -0.60
C ASP A 250 -8.85 26.35 -0.52
N LYS A 251 -8.69 27.03 -1.67
CA LYS A 251 -7.92 28.29 -1.78
C LYS A 251 -8.42 29.43 -0.86
N ASN A 252 -9.63 29.33 -0.32
CA ASN A 252 -10.23 30.31 0.58
C ASN A 252 -10.15 29.86 2.06
N GLY A 253 -9.50 28.73 2.35
CA GLY A 253 -9.40 28.16 3.69
C GLY A 253 -10.64 27.42 4.16
N LYS A 254 -11.60 27.11 3.28
CA LYS A 254 -12.78 26.31 3.63
C LYS A 254 -12.44 24.83 3.49
N THR A 255 -12.71 24.03 4.53
CA THR A 255 -12.55 22.58 4.47
C THR A 255 -13.40 21.97 3.35
N ILE A 256 -12.79 21.10 2.56
CA ILE A 256 -13.47 20.34 1.51
C ILE A 256 -14.38 19.32 2.20
N THR A 257 -15.66 19.34 1.82
CA THR A 257 -16.68 18.42 2.34
C THR A 257 -17.51 17.91 1.18
N PHE A 258 -18.00 16.68 1.33
CA PHE A 258 -18.83 16.00 0.35
C PHE A 258 -20.23 15.77 0.92
N ASP A 259 -21.20 15.72 0.02
CA ASP A 259 -22.58 15.33 0.27
C ASP A 259 -22.96 14.14 -0.63
N ASP A 260 -24.24 13.77 -0.62
CA ASP A 260 -24.75 12.62 -1.39
C ASP A 260 -24.67 12.81 -2.92
N ASP A 261 -24.47 14.05 -3.40
CA ASP A 261 -24.38 14.37 -4.84
C ASP A 261 -22.94 14.27 -5.38
N ALA A 262 -21.94 14.12 -4.50
CA ALA A 262 -20.55 13.98 -4.90
C ALA A 262 -20.34 12.73 -5.78
N GLU A 263 -19.68 12.92 -6.93
CA GLU A 263 -19.38 11.86 -7.88
C GLU A 263 -18.15 11.04 -7.45
N VAL A 264 -18.28 9.72 -7.55
CA VAL A 264 -17.23 8.74 -7.30
C VAL A 264 -17.17 7.79 -8.50
N VAL A 265 -15.97 7.57 -9.03
CA VAL A 265 -15.71 6.50 -9.99
C VAL A 265 -15.32 5.25 -9.22
N ILE A 266 -15.94 4.13 -9.58
CA ILE A 266 -15.63 2.81 -9.05
C ILE A 266 -15.06 1.99 -10.20
N TYR A 267 -13.88 1.40 -9.98
CA TYR A 267 -13.32 0.38 -10.87
C TYR A 267 -13.71 -1.01 -10.37
N GLY A 268 -14.55 -1.70 -11.14
CA GLY A 268 -15.03 -3.04 -10.77
C GLY A 268 -16.05 -3.01 -9.63
N VAL A 269 -17.28 -2.61 -9.95
CA VAL A 269 -18.42 -2.54 -8.99
C VAL A 269 -18.66 -3.86 -8.27
N ASP A 270 -18.42 -4.99 -8.94
CA ASP A 270 -18.58 -6.33 -8.37
C ASP A 270 -17.67 -6.58 -7.15
N PHE A 271 -16.49 -5.97 -7.10
CA PHE A 271 -15.63 -6.04 -5.91
C PHE A 271 -16.28 -5.29 -4.75
N VAL A 272 -16.72 -4.04 -4.97
CA VAL A 272 -17.33 -3.21 -3.92
C VAL A 272 -18.62 -3.86 -3.38
N GLN A 273 -19.43 -4.48 -4.25
CA GLN A 273 -20.61 -5.22 -3.83
C GLN A 273 -20.27 -6.43 -2.95
N ARG A 274 -19.23 -7.18 -3.30
CA ARG A 274 -18.78 -8.32 -2.50
C ARG A 274 -18.11 -7.88 -1.19
N LEU A 275 -17.41 -6.74 -1.21
CA LEU A 275 -16.81 -6.14 -0.02
C LEU A 275 -17.88 -5.68 0.98
N ASP A 276 -18.96 -5.04 0.50
CA ASP A 276 -20.09 -4.65 1.34
C ASP A 276 -20.71 -5.84 2.08
N ALA A 277 -20.78 -7.01 1.42
CA ALA A 277 -21.22 -8.24 2.04
C ALA A 277 -20.20 -8.87 3.01
N LEU A 278 -18.90 -8.60 2.80
CA LEU A 278 -17.80 -9.13 3.61
C LEU A 278 -17.61 -8.37 4.93
N ILE A 279 -17.77 -7.04 4.91
CA ILE A 279 -17.51 -6.17 6.07
C ILE A 279 -18.25 -6.62 7.34
N PRO A 280 -19.57 -6.91 7.32
CA PRO A 280 -20.31 -7.32 8.53
C PRO A 280 -19.85 -8.64 9.16
N ILE A 281 -19.10 -9.46 8.42
CA ILE A 281 -18.58 -10.74 8.93
C ILE A 281 -17.41 -10.50 9.89
N PHE A 282 -16.62 -9.45 9.64
CA PHE A 282 -15.38 -9.16 10.37
C PHE A 282 -15.46 -7.92 11.25
N ASP A 283 -16.31 -6.95 10.91
CA ASP A 283 -16.55 -5.77 11.72
C ASP A 283 -17.43 -6.12 12.94
N LYS A 284 -16.78 -6.25 14.10
CA LYS A 284 -17.44 -6.47 15.39
C LYS A 284 -17.93 -5.12 15.93
N LYS A 285 -19.05 -4.62 15.40
CA LYS A 285 -19.76 -3.44 15.93
C LYS A 285 -20.23 -3.65 17.37
#